data_AF-A0A920VZI5-F1
#
_entry.id   AF-A0A920VZI5-F1
#
_cell.length_a   1.000
_cell.length_b   1.000
_cell.length_c   1.000
_cell.angle_alpha   90.00
_cell.angle_beta   90.00
_cell.angle_gamma   90.00
#
_symmetry.space_group_name_H-M   'P 1'
#
loop_
_entity.id
_entity.type
_entity.pdbx_description
1 polymer ?
#
loop_
_entity_poly.entity_id
_entity_poly.type
_entity_poly.pdbx_seq_one_letter_code
_entity_poly.pdbx_strand_id
1 'polypeptide(L)'
;MVLASPEGYGFEEGASYYFSHMLNCVYDCRYCFLQGMYRSANYVLFINYEDFEAEIESSIKSASAPAVFFSGYDCDSLGPRAC
;
A
#
# COMPACT_ATOMS: atom_id res chain seq x y z
N MET A 1 6.22 -7.66 3.96
CA MET A 1 5.30 -6.52 4.10
C MET A 1 5.20 -5.67 2.83
N VAL A 2 5.95 -6.01 1.78
CA VAL A 2 5.78 -5.55 0.39
C VAL A 2 5.28 -6.74 -0.44
N LEU A 3 4.19 -6.57 -1.18
CA LEU A 3 3.53 -7.63 -1.94
C LEU A 3 3.54 -7.28 -3.43
N ALA A 4 3.71 -8.30 -4.28
CA ALA A 4 3.60 -8.14 -5.72
C ALA A 4 2.14 -7.86 -6.09
N SER A 5 1.93 -6.87 -6.95
CA SER A 5 0.64 -6.58 -7.54
C SER A 5 0.22 -7.72 -8.48
N PRO A 6 -1.09 -8.06 -8.58
CA PRO A 6 -1.56 -9.07 -9.52
C PRO A 6 -1.18 -8.76 -10.98
N GLU A 7 -1.03 -9.81 -11.80
CA GLU A 7 -0.77 -9.65 -13.24
C GLU A 7 -1.89 -8.82 -13.91
N GLY A 8 -1.50 -7.81 -14.70
CA GLY A 8 -2.42 -6.85 -15.32
C GLY A 8 -2.78 -5.64 -14.44
N TYR A 9 -2.28 -5.56 -13.21
CA TYR A 9 -2.46 -4.43 -12.30
C TYR A 9 -1.11 -3.73 -12.06
N GLY A 10 -0.86 -2.61 -12.75
CA GLY A 10 0.41 -1.90 -12.70
C GLY A 10 0.71 -1.14 -13.98
N PHE A 11 1.87 -0.48 -14.03
CA PHE A 11 2.37 0.11 -15.28
C PHE A 11 3.08 -0.95 -16.11
N GLU A 12 2.92 -0.92 -17.44
CA GLU A 12 3.53 -1.90 -18.35
C GLU A 12 5.08 -1.89 -18.32
N GLU A 13 5.67 -0.82 -17.77
CA GLU A 13 7.12 -0.58 -17.81
C GLU A 13 7.91 -1.20 -16.66
N GLY A 14 7.28 -1.94 -15.72
CA GLY A 14 8.04 -2.51 -14.61
C GLY A 14 7.28 -3.34 -13.57
N ALA A 15 8.06 -3.89 -12.64
CA ALA A 15 7.53 -4.65 -11.52
C ALA A 15 6.72 -3.74 -10.59
N SER A 16 5.50 -4.17 -10.26
CA SER A 16 4.56 -3.39 -9.44
C SER A 16 4.36 -4.06 -8.10
N TYR A 17 4.48 -3.26 -7.03
CA TYR A 17 4.36 -3.70 -5.65
C TYR A 17 3.41 -2.79 -4.89
N TYR A 18 2.76 -3.32 -3.86
CA TYR A 18 2.02 -2.53 -2.89
C TYR A 18 2.45 -2.91 -1.48
N PHE A 19 2.32 -1.97 -0.54
CA PHE A 19 2.64 -2.20 0.86
C PHE A 19 1.59 -1.55 1.76
N SER A 20 1.28 -2.23 2.85
CA SER A 20 0.12 -1.90 3.71
C SER A 20 0.61 -1.40 5.07
N HIS A 21 1.20 -0.21 5.08
CA HIS A 21 1.67 0.46 6.31
C HIS A 21 0.53 1.01 7.19
N MET A 22 -0.66 1.14 6.62
CA MET A 22 -1.90 1.45 7.33
C MET A 22 -3.03 0.61 6.74
N LEU A 23 -4.01 0.28 7.57
CA LEU A 23 -5.25 -0.38 7.15
C LEU A 23 -6.43 0.53 7.48
N ASN A 24 -7.41 0.46 6.58
CA ASN A 24 -8.67 1.18 6.65
C ASN A 24 -8.49 2.70 6.47
N CYS A 25 -9.61 3.43 6.37
CA CYS A 25 -9.63 4.87 6.11
C CYS A 25 -10.63 5.57 7.04
N VAL A 26 -10.36 6.85 7.35
CA VAL A 26 -11.26 7.71 8.16
C VAL A 26 -12.48 8.20 7.37
N TYR A 27 -12.41 8.15 6.04
CA TYR A 27 -13.46 8.68 5.17
C TYR A 27 -14.57 7.66 4.95
N ASP A 28 -15.83 8.09 5.12
CA ASP A 28 -17.03 7.31 4.78
C ASP A 28 -17.37 7.46 3.29
N CYS A 29 -16.49 6.94 2.45
CA CYS A 29 -16.65 6.96 1.00
C CYS A 29 -17.76 5.99 0.57
N ARG A 30 -18.81 6.50 -0.10
CA ARG A 30 -20.01 5.73 -0.52
C ARG A 30 -19.74 4.53 -1.43
N TYR A 31 -18.59 4.48 -2.07
CA TYR A 31 -18.17 3.45 -3.02
C TYR A 31 -16.82 2.81 -2.61
N CYS A 32 -16.46 2.91 -1.33
CA CYS A 32 -15.18 2.38 -0.85
C CYS A 32 -15.22 0.85 -0.77
N PHE A 33 -14.35 0.18 -1.53
CA PHE A 33 -14.25 -1.29 -1.50
C PHE A 33 -13.70 -1.82 -0.16
N LEU A 34 -13.05 -0.98 0.65
CA LEU A 34 -12.56 -1.35 1.98
C LEU A 34 -13.72 -1.60 2.96
N GLN A 35 -14.93 -1.12 2.65
CA GLN A 35 -16.14 -1.36 3.45
C GLN A 35 -16.48 -2.85 3.45
N GLY A 36 -16.12 -3.52 4.54
CA GLY A 36 -16.34 -4.96 4.73
C GLY A 36 -15.13 -5.84 4.37
N MET A 37 -14.01 -5.26 3.93
CA MET A 37 -12.77 -6.02 3.70
C MET A 37 -12.07 -6.39 5.02
N TYR A 38 -12.18 -5.54 6.03
CA TYR A 38 -11.56 -5.73 7.35
C TYR A 38 -12.59 -6.01 8.45
N ARG A 39 -12.17 -6.76 9.48
CA ARG A 39 -13.03 -7.19 10.61
C ARG A 39 -13.51 -6.05 11.52
N SER A 40 -12.98 -4.84 11.35
CA SER A 40 -13.41 -3.66 12.09
C SER A 40 -13.19 -2.39 11.28
N ALA A 41 -13.96 -1.34 11.57
CA ALA A 41 -13.81 -0.02 10.98
C ALA A 41 -12.77 0.86 11.70
N ASN A 42 -11.87 0.27 12.49
CA ASN A 42 -10.78 1.02 13.13
C ASN A 42 -9.62 1.23 12.15
N TYR A 43 -8.91 2.35 12.27
CA TYR A 43 -7.65 2.55 11.58
C TYR A 43 -6.55 1.78 12.31
N VAL A 44 -5.70 1.08 11.55
CA VAL A 44 -4.53 0.40 12.09
C VAL A 44 -3.30 0.99 11.42
N LEU A 45 -2.38 1.52 12.22
CA LEU A 45 -1.12 2.07 11.74
C LEU A 45 0.03 1.17 12.21
N PHE A 46 0.82 0.69 11.26
CA PHE A 46 2.02 -0.06 11.54
C PHE A 46 3.19 0.91 11.77
N ILE A 47 3.86 0.79 12.91
CA ILE A 47 4.92 1.72 13.34
C ILE A 47 6.33 1.25 12.97
N ASN A 48 6.47 0.05 12.40
CA ASN A 48 7.74 -0.55 12.02
C ASN A 48 8.20 -0.06 10.64
N TYR A 49 8.33 1.25 10.50
CA TYR A 49 8.66 1.91 9.24
C TYR A 49 10.02 1.45 8.68
N GLU A 50 10.97 1.16 9.56
CA GLU A 50 12.32 0.69 9.22
C GLU A 50 12.28 -0.66 8.49
N ASP A 51 11.35 -1.55 8.87
CA ASP A 51 11.19 -2.84 8.20
C ASP A 51 10.64 -2.65 6.78
N PHE A 52 9.68 -1.74 6.61
CA PHE A 52 9.14 -1.41 5.29
C PHE A 52 10.21 -0.80 4.38
N GLU A 53 11.03 0.12 4.90
CA GLU A 53 12.12 0.74 4.15
C GLU A 53 13.16 -0.31 3.71
N ALA A 54 13.59 -1.18 4.62
CA ALA A 54 14.54 -2.24 4.32
C ALA A 54 14.01 -3.22 3.24
N GLU A 55 12.72 -3.55 3.29
CA GLU A 55 12.09 -4.45 2.31
C GLU A 55 11.93 -3.77 0.95
N ILE A 56 11.52 -2.50 0.90
CA ILE A 56 11.46 -1.70 -0.34
C ILE A 56 12.84 -1.62 -0.98
N GLU A 57 13.88 -1.30 -0.21
CA GLU A 57 15.25 -1.28 -0.71
C GLU A 57 15.69 -2.63 -1.29
N SER A 58 15.36 -3.72 -0.60
CA SER A 58 15.67 -5.07 -1.05
C SER A 58 14.95 -5.39 -2.36
N SER A 59 13.68 -5.01 -2.49
CA SER A 59 12.89 -5.17 -3.72
C SER A 59 13.50 -4.37 -4.87
N ILE A 60 13.91 -3.12 -4.64
CA ILE A 60 14.59 -2.29 -5.65
C ILE A 60 15.92 -2.91 -6.09
N LYS A 61 16.76 -3.38 -5.14
CA LYS A 61 18.04 -4.04 -5.47
C LYS A 61 17.86 -5.33 -6.26
N SER A 62 16.75 -6.04 -6.05
CA SER A 62 16.42 -7.27 -6.79
C SER A 62 15.78 -7.02 -8.17
N ALA A 63 15.23 -5.83 -8.40
CA ALA A 63 14.55 -5.48 -9.64
C ALA A 63 15.57 -5.04 -10.71
N SER A 64 15.49 -5.63 -11.91
CA SER A 64 16.31 -5.23 -13.06
C SER A 64 15.74 -4.04 -13.83
N ALA A 65 14.53 -3.62 -13.51
CA ALA A 65 13.75 -2.58 -14.17
C ALA A 65 13.14 -1.64 -13.12
N PRO A 66 12.65 -0.44 -13.50
CA PRO A 66 11.98 0.47 -12.57
C PRO A 66 10.85 -0.25 -11.84
N ALA A 67 10.83 -0.16 -10.51
CA ALA A 67 9.78 -0.72 -9.68
C ALA A 67 8.81 0.37 -9.24
N VAL A 68 7.50 0.08 -9.28
CA VAL A 68 6.45 0.99 -8.82
C VAL A 68 5.88 0.49 -7.51
N PHE A 69 5.75 1.38 -6.53
CA PHE A 69 5.24 1.05 -5.19
C PHE A 69 3.96 1.83 -4.91
N PHE A 70 2.89 1.12 -4.55
CA PHE A 70 1.60 1.70 -4.16
C PHE A 70 1.44 1.66 -2.64
N SER A 71 1.24 2.83 -2.03
CA SER A 71 1.06 2.99 -0.58
C SER A 71 -0.39 3.12 -0.13
N GLY A 72 -1.33 3.26 -1.08
CA GLY A 72 -2.73 3.60 -0.81
C GLY A 72 -3.73 2.50 -1.16
N TYR A 73 -3.30 1.24 -1.26
CA TYR A 73 -4.19 0.14 -1.62
C TYR A 73 -5.15 -0.20 -0.46
N ASP A 74 -4.61 -0.34 0.74
CA ASP A 74 -5.38 -0.75 1.94
C ASP A 74 -5.79 0.41 2.85
N CYS A 75 -5.38 1.63 2.51
CA CYS A 75 -5.62 2.84 3.28
C CYS A 75 -5.53 4.08 2.40
N ASP A 76 -6.00 5.23 2.90
CA ASP A 76 -5.69 6.52 2.29
C ASP A 76 -4.36 7.04 2.87
N SER A 77 -3.29 6.98 2.07
CA SER A 77 -1.94 7.39 2.49
C SER A 77 -1.73 8.92 2.53
N LEU A 78 -2.64 9.71 1.95
CA LEU A 78 -2.60 11.18 1.99
C LEU A 78 -3.44 11.74 3.16
N GLY A 79 -4.41 10.96 3.65
CA GLY A 79 -5.41 11.32 4.65
C GLY A 79 -4.92 11.93 5.97
N PRO A 80 -3.75 11.59 6.55
CA PRO A 80 -3.31 12.23 7.79
C PRO A 80 -2.95 13.71 7.65
N ARG A 81 -2.72 14.20 6.41
CA ARG A 81 -2.34 15.60 6.12
C ARG A 81 -3.02 16.16 4.87
N ALA A 82 -4.11 15.56 4.42
CA ALA A 82 -4.99 16.12 3.39
C ALA A 82 -6.07 16.99 4.05
N CYS A 83 -5.64 18.07 4.69
CA CYS A 83 -6.47 19.22 5.05
C CYS A 83 -5.66 20.50 4.83
#